data_AF-A0A7S3A635-F1
#
_entry.id   AF-A0A7S3A635-F1
#
_cell.length_a   1.000
_cell.length_b   1.000
_cell.length_c   1.000
_cell.angle_alpha   90.00
_cell.angle_beta   90.00
_cell.angle_gamma   90.00
#
_symmetry.space_group_name_H-M   'P 1'
#
loop_
_entity.id
_entity.type
_entity.pdbx_description
1 polymer ?
#
loop_
_entity_poly.entity_id
_entity_poly.type
_entity_poly.pdbx_seq_one_letter_code
_entity_poly.pdbx_strand_id
1 'polypeptide(L)'
;MELVARTEDDLKIRLNDYTTTKQAVAGIERRNQGNLMTKSLVGIVKEDEYLETEHMRTVFIVVPSYNLDEFLSSYESLAAMVIPRSAKVLTSDSDYALVSVTLFKKCEEEFKVACRERRFTVRDFKFKADDIQASEEEYARLRTELEDQHVNFVKWCETIFGEAVIAQMHLKAVRSFVESVLRYGLPVNFEVAMILPQAKAESRLRAALQEMYGHLGGNWV
;
A
#
# COMPACT_ATOMS: atom_id res chain seq x y z
N MET A 1 14.76 2.68 31.58
CA MET A 1 13.63 1.80 31.22
C MET A 1 12.46 2.61 30.69
N GLU A 2 12.06 3.69 31.38
CA GLU A 2 10.99 4.59 30.91
C GLU A 2 11.24 5.20 29.52
N LEU A 3 12.48 5.59 29.20
CA LEU A 3 12.84 6.08 27.86
C LEU A 3 12.57 5.05 26.75
N VAL A 4 12.91 3.77 26.98
CA VAL A 4 12.72 2.69 26.00
C VAL A 4 11.23 2.40 25.81
N ALA A 5 10.44 2.42 26.89
CA ALA A 5 8.99 2.26 26.81
C ALA A 5 8.35 3.40 26.00
N ARG A 6 8.75 4.66 26.26
CA ARG A 6 8.27 5.82 25.50
C ARG A 6 8.59 5.70 24.01
N THR A 7 9.80 5.25 23.66
CA THR A 7 10.18 5.07 22.26
C THR A 7 9.40 3.96 21.56
N GLU A 8 8.95 2.93 22.30
CA GLU A 8 8.08 1.88 21.76
C GLU A 8 6.69 2.44 21.42
N ASP A 9 6.12 3.29 22.28
CA ASP A 9 4.84 3.94 22.01
C ASP A 9 4.94 4.91 20.81
N ASP A 10 6.01 5.70 20.74
CA ASP A 10 6.29 6.57 19.60
C ASP A 10 6.43 5.76 18.29
N LEU A 11 7.05 4.57 18.33
CA LEU A 11 7.18 3.67 17.17
C LEU A 11 5.80 3.22 16.69
N LYS A 12 4.92 2.81 17.60
CA LYS A 12 3.56 2.34 17.26
C LYS A 12 2.75 3.44 16.59
N ILE A 13 2.80 4.66 17.10
CA ILE A 13 2.09 5.82 16.55
C ILE A 13 2.58 6.09 15.12
N ARG A 14 3.90 6.27 14.95
CA ARG A 14 4.50 6.58 13.63
C ARG A 14 4.27 5.46 12.61
N LEU A 15 4.33 4.20 13.04
CA LEU A 15 4.05 3.06 12.18
C LEU A 15 2.58 3.07 11.73
N ASN A 16 1.65 3.34 12.65
CA ASN A 16 0.23 3.41 12.31
C ASN A 16 -0.06 4.52 11.29
N ASP A 17 0.51 5.70 11.48
CA ASP A 17 0.37 6.83 10.55
C ASP A 17 0.90 6.47 9.16
N TYR A 18 2.12 5.94 9.08
CA TYR A 18 2.73 5.47 7.82
C TYR A 18 1.86 4.39 7.13
N THR A 19 1.36 3.41 7.89
CA THR A 19 0.52 2.35 7.31
C THR A 19 -0.82 2.88 6.80
N THR A 20 -1.38 3.90 7.45
CA THR A 20 -2.64 4.53 7.03
C THR A 20 -2.47 5.24 5.69
N THR A 21 -1.45 6.09 5.55
CA THR A 21 -1.14 6.77 4.28
C THR A 21 -0.81 5.78 3.18
N LYS A 22 -0.04 4.73 3.48
CA LYS A 22 0.28 3.65 2.55
C LYS A 22 -0.98 2.93 2.05
N GLN A 23 -1.93 2.64 2.94
CA GLN A 23 -3.20 2.01 2.57
C GLN A 23 -4.06 2.94 1.70
N ALA A 24 -4.08 4.25 1.98
CA ALA A 24 -4.80 5.22 1.16
C ALA A 24 -4.25 5.26 -0.29
N VAL A 25 -2.93 5.35 -0.45
CA VAL A 25 -2.28 5.30 -1.78
C VAL A 25 -2.58 3.99 -2.49
N ALA A 26 -2.41 2.85 -1.82
CA ALA A 26 -2.70 1.53 -2.40
C ALA A 26 -4.18 1.36 -2.79
N GLY A 27 -5.10 1.97 -2.05
CA GLY A 27 -6.52 1.99 -2.37
C GLY A 27 -6.80 2.70 -3.70
N ILE A 28 -6.17 3.84 -3.95
CA ILE A 28 -6.28 4.57 -5.22
C ILE A 28 -5.66 3.76 -6.36
N GLU A 29 -4.47 3.19 -6.16
CA GLU A 29 -3.80 2.37 -7.18
C GLU A 29 -4.60 1.14 -7.60
N ARG A 30 -5.25 0.47 -6.64
CA ARG A 30 -6.13 -0.68 -6.95
C ARG A 30 -7.32 -0.30 -7.82
N ARG A 31 -7.90 0.91 -7.65
CA ARG A 31 -8.99 1.39 -8.52
C ARG A 31 -8.53 1.60 -9.97
N ASN A 32 -7.24 1.83 -10.17
CA ASN A 32 -6.63 2.02 -11.49
C ASN A 32 -6.06 0.70 -12.06
N GLN A 33 -6.10 -0.40 -11.31
CA GLN A 33 -5.71 -1.73 -11.74
C GLN A 33 -6.94 -2.56 -12.13
N GLY A 34 -6.76 -3.52 -13.04
CA GLY A 34 -7.83 -4.38 -13.55
C GLY A 34 -8.15 -4.14 -15.03
N ASN A 35 -9.15 -4.88 -15.53
CA ASN A 35 -9.66 -4.74 -16.90
C ASN A 35 -10.68 -3.60 -17.00
N LEU A 36 -11.11 -3.26 -18.22
CA LEU A 36 -12.03 -2.14 -18.48
C LEU A 36 -13.40 -2.27 -17.78
N MET A 37 -13.76 -3.47 -17.31
CA MET A 37 -15.00 -3.71 -16.55
C MET A 37 -14.98 -3.10 -15.15
N THR A 38 -13.80 -3.01 -14.50
CA THR A 38 -13.68 -2.57 -13.10
C THR A 38 -12.80 -1.34 -12.94
N LYS A 39 -11.80 -1.18 -13.82
CA LYS A 39 -10.85 -0.07 -13.81
C LYS A 39 -11.55 1.29 -13.89
N SER A 40 -10.99 2.28 -13.18
CA SER A 40 -11.40 3.67 -13.27
C SER A 40 -11.32 4.18 -14.72
N LEU A 41 -12.35 4.90 -15.18
CA LEU A 41 -12.34 5.57 -16.48
C LEU A 41 -11.67 6.96 -16.44
N VAL A 42 -11.31 7.43 -15.23
CA VAL A 42 -10.53 8.66 -15.04
C VAL A 42 -9.17 8.50 -15.72
N GLY A 43 -8.78 9.46 -16.53
CA GLY A 43 -7.55 9.42 -17.35
C GLY A 43 -7.66 8.59 -18.64
N ILE A 44 -8.76 7.84 -18.84
CA ILE A 44 -9.06 7.15 -20.11
C ILE A 44 -9.97 8.01 -20.97
N VAL A 45 -11.07 8.50 -20.39
CA VAL A 45 -12.04 9.35 -21.05
C VAL A 45 -11.55 10.79 -21.05
N LYS A 46 -11.49 11.41 -22.22
CA LYS A 46 -11.15 12.82 -22.37
C LYS A 46 -12.40 13.71 -22.37
N GLU A 47 -12.21 15.01 -22.15
CA GLU A 47 -13.31 15.99 -22.13
C GLU A 47 -14.06 16.05 -23.47
N ASP A 48 -13.35 15.94 -24.60
CA ASP A 48 -13.94 15.93 -25.95
C ASP A 48 -14.80 14.68 -26.24
N GLU A 49 -14.63 13.63 -25.43
CA GLU A 49 -15.35 12.36 -25.55
C GLU A 49 -16.57 12.29 -24.63
N TYR A 50 -16.79 13.32 -23.81
CA TYR A 50 -17.93 13.41 -22.91
C TYR A 50 -18.83 14.59 -23.25
N LEU A 51 -20.00 14.28 -23.81
CA LEU A 51 -21.09 15.24 -23.95
C LEU A 51 -22.15 14.99 -22.87
N GLU A 52 -22.51 16.03 -22.11
CA GLU A 52 -23.72 16.05 -21.29
C GLU A 52 -24.48 17.37 -21.50
N THR A 53 -25.70 17.28 -22.02
CA THR A 53 -26.61 18.42 -22.20
C THR A 53 -27.92 18.16 -21.43
N GLU A 54 -28.89 19.05 -21.56
CA GLU A 54 -30.22 18.86 -20.97
C GLU A 54 -30.91 17.58 -21.47
N HIS A 55 -30.69 17.20 -22.73
CA HIS A 55 -31.42 16.11 -23.37
C HIS A 55 -30.54 14.94 -23.82
N MET A 56 -29.24 15.15 -23.95
CA MET A 56 -28.30 14.15 -24.48
C MET A 56 -27.22 13.86 -23.45
N ARG A 57 -26.72 12.63 -23.45
CA ARG A 57 -25.53 12.25 -22.71
C ARG A 57 -24.70 11.24 -23.47
N THR A 58 -23.42 11.21 -23.17
CA THR A 58 -22.54 10.13 -23.60
C THR A 58 -22.51 9.05 -22.54
N VAL A 59 -22.68 7.81 -22.96
CA VAL A 59 -22.55 6.60 -22.14
C VAL A 59 -21.32 5.82 -22.59
N PHE A 60 -20.72 5.08 -21.66
CA PHE A 60 -19.53 4.27 -21.92
C PHE A 60 -19.90 2.81 -21.82
N ILE A 61 -19.63 2.03 -22.86
CA ILE A 61 -19.99 0.63 -22.96
C ILE A 61 -18.71 -0.18 -23.02
N VAL A 62 -18.60 -1.17 -22.14
CA VAL A 62 -17.57 -2.19 -22.19
C VAL A 62 -18.13 -3.37 -22.98
N VAL A 63 -17.51 -3.64 -24.12
CA VAL A 63 -17.91 -4.68 -25.08
C VAL A 63 -16.80 -5.72 -25.13
N PRO A 64 -17.09 -7.03 -25.05
CA PRO A 64 -16.08 -8.04 -25.28
C PRO A 64 -15.45 -7.88 -26.66
N SER A 65 -14.13 -7.97 -26.79
CA SER A 65 -13.40 -7.65 -28.02
C SER A 65 -13.89 -8.47 -29.22
N TYR A 66 -14.30 -9.72 -29.00
CA TYR A 66 -14.86 -10.60 -30.04
C TYR A 66 -16.25 -10.18 -30.55
N ASN A 67 -16.96 -9.33 -29.80
CA ASN A 67 -18.29 -8.81 -30.13
C ASN A 67 -18.28 -7.34 -30.60
N LEU A 68 -17.10 -6.73 -30.75
CA LEU A 68 -16.99 -5.31 -31.09
C LEU A 68 -17.67 -4.96 -32.42
N ASP A 69 -17.45 -5.76 -33.46
CA ASP A 69 -18.06 -5.53 -34.78
C ASP A 69 -19.59 -5.68 -34.75
N GLU A 70 -20.09 -6.67 -34.00
CA GLU A 70 -21.52 -6.87 -33.77
C GLU A 70 -22.13 -5.65 -33.07
N PHE A 71 -21.45 -5.12 -32.04
CA PHE A 71 -21.90 -3.92 -31.34
C PHE A 71 -21.94 -2.72 -32.30
N LEU A 72 -20.86 -2.44 -33.03
CA LEU A 72 -20.78 -1.29 -33.93
C LEU A 72 -21.82 -1.35 -35.06
N SER A 73 -22.17 -2.54 -35.53
CA SER A 73 -23.21 -2.71 -36.56
C SER A 73 -24.64 -2.59 -36.05
N SER A 74 -24.88 -2.74 -34.75
CA SER A 74 -26.23 -2.90 -34.21
C SER A 74 -26.63 -1.90 -33.11
N TYR A 75 -25.69 -1.15 -32.54
CA TYR A 75 -25.95 -0.28 -31.39
C TYR A 75 -27.01 0.79 -31.66
N GLU A 76 -27.10 1.30 -32.89
CA GLU A 76 -28.08 2.31 -33.31
C GLU A 76 -29.53 1.83 -33.19
N SER A 77 -29.75 0.52 -33.23
CA SER A 77 -31.07 -0.12 -33.14
C SER A 77 -31.44 -0.63 -31.74
N LEU A 78 -30.55 -0.45 -30.76
CA LEU A 78 -30.77 -0.91 -29.39
C LEU A 78 -31.82 -0.10 -28.63
N ALA A 79 -32.04 1.16 -29.02
CA ALA A 79 -33.11 2.01 -28.50
C ALA A 79 -33.45 3.10 -29.53
N ALA A 80 -34.67 3.65 -29.47
CA ALA A 80 -35.18 4.55 -30.52
C ALA A 80 -34.45 5.90 -30.64
N MET A 81 -33.79 6.37 -29.57
CA MET A 81 -33.17 7.71 -29.52
C MET A 81 -31.65 7.64 -29.30
N VAL A 82 -31.00 6.67 -29.95
CA VAL A 82 -29.53 6.59 -30.05
C VAL A 82 -29.06 7.46 -31.21
N ILE A 83 -27.95 8.18 -31.05
CA ILE A 83 -27.40 9.02 -32.13
C ILE A 83 -26.61 8.16 -33.11
N PRO A 84 -27.00 8.12 -34.40
CA PRO A 84 -26.26 7.37 -35.41
C PRO A 84 -24.84 7.89 -35.56
N ARG A 85 -23.89 6.99 -35.87
CA ARG A 85 -22.46 7.26 -36.02
C ARG A 85 -21.77 7.96 -34.84
N SER A 86 -22.38 7.96 -33.65
CA SER A 86 -21.78 8.49 -32.43
C SER A 86 -20.82 7.51 -31.73
N ALA A 87 -20.83 6.23 -32.11
CA ALA A 87 -19.95 5.24 -31.49
C ALA A 87 -18.47 5.53 -31.81
N LYS A 88 -17.65 5.65 -30.76
CA LYS A 88 -16.19 5.81 -30.86
C LYS A 88 -15.50 4.87 -29.89
N VAL A 89 -14.58 4.07 -30.39
CA VAL A 89 -13.73 3.20 -29.54
C VAL A 89 -12.66 4.08 -28.90
N LEU A 90 -12.62 4.11 -27.57
CA LEU A 90 -11.68 4.94 -26.81
C LEU A 90 -10.39 4.18 -26.51
N THR A 91 -10.53 2.94 -26.05
CA THR A 91 -9.41 2.07 -25.68
C THR A 91 -9.83 0.60 -25.70
N SER A 92 -8.87 -0.30 -25.75
CA SER A 92 -9.08 -1.75 -25.71
C SER A 92 -8.01 -2.43 -24.89
N ASP A 93 -8.38 -3.48 -24.15
CA ASP A 93 -7.47 -4.42 -23.49
C ASP A 93 -7.51 -5.80 -24.20
N SER A 94 -6.98 -6.85 -23.56
CA SER A 94 -6.96 -8.20 -24.13
C SER A 94 -8.35 -8.79 -24.37
N ASP A 95 -9.34 -8.38 -23.59
CA ASP A 95 -10.63 -9.06 -23.49
C ASP A 95 -11.81 -8.14 -23.86
N TYR A 96 -11.65 -6.83 -23.72
CA TYR A 96 -12.69 -5.83 -23.86
C TYR A 96 -12.25 -4.58 -24.64
N ALA A 97 -13.24 -3.91 -25.23
CA ALA A 97 -13.13 -2.57 -25.79
C ALA A 97 -14.08 -1.62 -25.05
N LEU A 98 -13.62 -0.41 -24.77
CA LEU A 98 -14.43 0.68 -24.23
C LEU A 98 -14.89 1.57 -25.38
N VAL A 99 -16.22 1.69 -25.53
CA VAL A 99 -16.85 2.47 -26.60
C VAL A 99 -17.71 3.56 -25.99
N SER A 100 -17.56 4.80 -26.45
CA SER A 100 -18.47 5.89 -26.12
C SER A 100 -19.61 5.95 -27.13
N VAL A 101 -20.85 6.12 -26.68
CA VAL A 101 -22.03 6.32 -27.52
C VAL A 101 -22.83 7.50 -26.97
N THR A 102 -23.28 8.39 -27.85
CA THR A 102 -24.16 9.50 -27.47
C THR A 102 -25.61 9.10 -27.71
N LEU A 103 -26.48 9.35 -26.72
CA LEU A 103 -27.90 9.04 -26.79
C LEU A 103 -28.73 10.10 -26.05
N PHE A 104 -30.03 10.13 -26.30
CA PHE A 104 -30.95 10.96 -25.53
C PHE A 104 -31.19 10.34 -24.15
N LYS A 105 -31.15 11.16 -23.10
CA LYS A 105 -31.32 10.73 -21.69
C LYS A 105 -32.60 9.91 -21.46
N LYS A 106 -33.67 10.20 -22.21
CA LYS A 106 -34.95 9.48 -22.12
C LYS A 106 -34.86 7.99 -22.48
N CYS A 107 -33.94 7.58 -23.35
CA CYS A 107 -33.78 6.18 -23.77
C CYS A 107 -32.62 5.45 -23.06
N GLU A 108 -31.98 6.10 -22.08
CA GLU A 108 -30.80 5.54 -21.44
C GLU A 108 -31.08 4.20 -20.76
N GLU A 109 -32.19 4.09 -20.02
CA GLU A 109 -32.56 2.85 -19.32
C GLU A 109 -32.92 1.73 -20.29
N GLU A 110 -33.65 2.05 -21.35
CA GLU A 110 -33.96 1.09 -22.44
C GLU A 110 -32.66 0.58 -23.09
N PHE A 111 -31.73 1.48 -23.41
CA PHE A 111 -30.43 1.15 -23.98
C PHE A 111 -29.58 0.30 -23.03
N LYS A 112 -29.58 0.60 -21.72
CA LYS A 112 -28.89 -0.19 -20.70
C LYS A 112 -29.42 -1.63 -20.62
N VAL A 113 -30.75 -1.81 -20.68
CA VAL A 113 -31.38 -3.14 -20.71
C VAL A 113 -30.99 -3.90 -21.97
N ALA A 114 -31.11 -3.28 -23.15
CA ALA A 114 -30.76 -3.90 -24.42
C ALA A 114 -29.26 -4.27 -24.51
N CYS A 115 -28.38 -3.43 -23.97
CA CYS A 115 -26.95 -3.75 -23.84
C CYS A 115 -26.74 -4.98 -22.96
N ARG A 116 -27.40 -5.04 -21.80
CA ARG A 116 -27.26 -6.14 -20.84
C ARG A 116 -27.71 -7.48 -21.43
N GLU A 117 -28.79 -7.50 -22.20
CA GLU A 117 -29.29 -8.71 -22.88
C GLU A 117 -28.25 -9.28 -23.87
N ARG A 118 -27.45 -8.42 -24.49
CA ARG A 118 -26.35 -8.78 -25.41
C ARG A 118 -25.00 -8.91 -24.71
N ARG A 119 -24.97 -8.92 -23.37
CA ARG A 119 -23.77 -9.01 -22.53
C ARG A 119 -22.80 -7.83 -22.68
N PHE A 120 -23.29 -6.68 -23.12
CA PHE A 120 -22.56 -5.42 -23.09
C PHE A 120 -22.81 -4.72 -21.75
N THR A 121 -21.77 -4.15 -21.16
CA THR A 121 -21.87 -3.52 -19.84
C THR A 121 -21.75 -2.01 -19.96
N VAL A 122 -22.81 -1.29 -19.64
CA VAL A 122 -22.77 0.18 -19.57
C VAL A 122 -22.15 0.60 -18.23
N ARG A 123 -21.07 1.39 -18.28
CA ARG A 123 -20.37 1.94 -17.12
C ARG A 123 -20.96 3.32 -16.78
N ASP A 124 -21.40 3.49 -15.54
CA ASP A 124 -21.79 4.80 -15.04
C ASP A 124 -20.52 5.65 -14.81
N PHE A 125 -20.35 6.68 -15.63
CA PHE A 125 -19.27 7.63 -15.52
C PHE A 125 -19.77 9.03 -15.90
N LYS A 126 -19.40 10.00 -15.08
CA LYS A 126 -19.69 11.41 -15.31
C LYS A 126 -18.37 12.15 -15.31
N PHE A 127 -18.03 12.75 -16.45
CA PHE A 127 -16.84 13.57 -16.55
C PHE A 127 -17.09 14.89 -15.84
N LYS A 128 -16.27 15.19 -14.84
CA LYS A 128 -16.21 16.48 -14.17
C LYS A 128 -14.74 16.81 -14.01
N ALA A 129 -14.29 17.84 -14.73
CA ALA A 129 -12.88 18.23 -14.74
C ALA A 129 -12.38 18.50 -13.31
N ASP A 130 -13.15 19.24 -12.51
CA ASP A 130 -12.81 19.57 -11.13
C ASP A 130 -12.61 18.32 -10.25
N ASP A 131 -13.50 17.32 -10.35
CA ASP A 131 -13.42 16.10 -9.54
C ASP A 131 -12.20 15.23 -9.96
N ILE A 132 -11.89 15.22 -11.26
CA ILE A 132 -10.74 14.47 -11.80
C ILE A 132 -9.43 15.13 -11.36
N GLN A 133 -9.31 16.44 -11.55
CA GLN A 133 -8.13 17.19 -11.16
C GLN A 133 -7.91 17.11 -9.65
N ALA A 134 -8.95 17.29 -8.84
CA ALA A 134 -8.85 17.15 -7.39
C ALA A 134 -8.40 15.74 -6.97
N SER A 135 -8.85 14.69 -7.65
CA SER A 135 -8.41 13.32 -7.37
C SER A 135 -6.95 13.06 -7.76
N GLU A 136 -6.47 13.65 -8.85
CA GLU A 136 -5.07 13.53 -9.28
C GLU A 136 -4.12 14.31 -8.35
N GLU A 137 -4.51 15.54 -7.98
CA GLU A 137 -3.78 16.36 -7.00
C GLU A 137 -3.71 15.66 -5.64
N GLU A 138 -4.82 15.08 -5.17
CA GLU A 138 -4.86 14.33 -3.92
C GLU A 138 -3.94 13.10 -3.95
N TYR A 139 -3.94 12.36 -5.07
CA TYR A 139 -3.05 11.22 -5.24
C TYR A 139 -1.57 11.63 -5.24
N ALA A 140 -1.22 12.70 -5.95
CA ALA A 140 0.14 13.23 -5.99
C ALA A 140 0.59 13.70 -4.60
N ARG A 141 -0.30 14.36 -3.85
CA ARG A 141 -0.08 14.79 -2.46
C ARG A 141 0.20 13.59 -1.55
N LEU A 142 -0.69 12.59 -1.56
CA LEU A 142 -0.54 11.38 -0.73
C LEU A 142 0.72 10.58 -1.07
N ARG A 143 1.12 10.53 -2.34
CA ARG A 143 2.38 9.88 -2.73
C ARG A 143 3.61 10.61 -2.21
N THR A 144 3.62 11.93 -2.33
CA THR A 144 4.72 12.76 -1.80
C THR A 144 4.81 12.61 -0.29
N GLU A 145 3.66 12.68 0.39
CA GLU A 145 3.57 12.48 1.84
C GLU A 145 4.06 11.09 2.25
N LEU A 146 3.70 10.03 1.53
CA LEU A 146 4.15 8.67 1.81
C LEU A 146 5.68 8.53 1.71
N GLU A 147 6.29 9.13 0.69
CA GLU A 147 7.74 9.10 0.48
C GLU A 147 8.46 9.86 1.59
N ASP A 148 7.98 11.07 1.91
CA ASP A 148 8.53 11.89 2.99
C ASP A 148 8.39 11.19 4.36
N GLN A 149 7.22 10.60 4.64
CA GLN A 149 7.00 9.81 5.84
C GLN A 149 7.95 8.61 5.90
N HIS A 150 8.15 7.89 4.79
CA HIS A 150 9.05 6.75 4.74
C HIS A 150 10.49 7.16 5.08
N VAL A 151 11.02 8.19 4.42
CA VAL A 151 12.39 8.68 4.66
C VAL A 151 12.58 9.12 6.10
N ASN A 152 11.61 9.88 6.65
CA ASN A 152 11.67 10.36 8.03
C ASN A 152 11.54 9.21 9.04
N PHE A 153 10.68 8.23 8.77
CA PHE A 153 10.47 7.08 9.63
C PHE A 153 11.72 6.19 9.71
N VAL A 154 12.38 5.91 8.58
CA VAL A 154 13.62 5.12 8.55
C VAL A 154 14.74 5.81 9.35
N LYS A 155 14.99 7.10 9.10
CA LYS A 155 15.99 7.88 9.85
C LYS A 155 15.73 7.87 11.36
N TRP A 156 14.46 7.99 11.74
CA TRP A 156 14.04 7.92 13.14
C TRP A 156 14.29 6.53 13.74
N CYS A 157 13.93 5.46 13.03
CA CYS A 157 14.17 4.08 13.44
C CYS A 157 15.66 3.78 13.67
N GLU A 158 16.55 4.24 12.78
CA GLU A 158 18.00 4.08 12.94
C GLU A 158 18.52 4.75 14.21
N THR A 159 18.03 5.96 14.49
CA THR A 159 18.42 6.73 15.70
C THR A 159 17.97 6.02 16.97
N ILE A 160 16.69 5.64 17.04
CA ILE A 160 16.13 4.96 18.22
C ILE A 160 16.73 3.57 18.42
N PHE A 161 17.03 2.84 17.34
CA PHE A 161 17.73 1.56 17.45
C PHE A 161 19.11 1.73 18.10
N GLY A 162 19.87 2.75 17.71
CA GLY A 162 21.14 3.08 18.34
C GLY A 162 21.01 3.35 19.84
N GLU A 163 20.05 4.18 20.23
CA GLU A 163 19.77 4.48 21.65
C GLU A 163 19.35 3.24 22.44
N ALA A 164 18.50 2.38 21.87
CA ALA A 164 18.05 1.15 22.49
C ALA A 164 19.21 0.17 22.73
N VAL A 165 20.11 0.00 21.76
CA VAL A 165 21.30 -0.85 21.89
C VAL A 165 22.23 -0.30 22.98
N ILE A 166 22.45 1.02 23.02
CA ILE A 166 23.24 1.66 24.07
C ILE A 166 22.62 1.39 25.44
N ALA A 167 21.31 1.59 25.61
CA ALA A 167 20.61 1.32 26.87
C ALA A 167 20.71 -0.16 27.28
N GLN A 168 20.59 -1.08 26.32
CA GLN A 168 20.74 -2.51 26.56
C GLN A 168 22.16 -2.87 27.02
N MET A 169 23.18 -2.24 26.43
CA MET A 169 24.58 -2.40 26.83
C MET A 169 24.85 -1.90 28.26
N HIS A 170 24.31 -0.74 28.63
CA HIS A 170 24.39 -0.24 30.01
C HIS A 170 23.76 -1.22 31.00
N LEU A 171 22.58 -1.77 30.68
CA LEU A 171 21.92 -2.75 31.53
C LEU A 171 22.76 -4.02 31.70
N LYS A 172 23.44 -4.48 30.64
CA LYS A 172 24.36 -5.63 30.69
C LYS A 172 25.59 -5.34 31.53
N ALA A 173 26.16 -4.13 31.44
CA ALA A 173 27.28 -3.71 32.27
C ALA A 173 26.90 -3.68 33.76
N VAL A 174 25.78 -3.03 34.11
CA VAL A 174 25.26 -2.99 35.50
C VAL A 174 24.98 -4.39 36.02
N ARG A 175 24.33 -5.25 35.23
CA ARG A 175 24.06 -6.64 35.63
C ARG A 175 25.34 -7.42 35.87
N SER A 176 26.34 -7.28 35.00
CA SER A 176 27.62 -7.97 35.14
C SER A 176 28.38 -7.48 36.37
N PHE A 177 28.34 -6.19 36.66
CA PHE A 177 28.92 -5.60 37.87
C PHE A 177 28.25 -6.14 39.14
N VAL A 178 26.91 -6.07 39.23
CA VAL A 178 26.15 -6.55 40.40
C VAL A 178 26.39 -8.04 40.63
N GLU A 179 26.32 -8.87 39.58
CA GLU A 179 26.57 -10.31 39.68
C GLU A 179 28.00 -10.61 40.13
N SER A 180 29.00 -9.85 39.64
CA SER A 180 30.40 -10.04 40.02
C SER A 180 30.64 -9.68 41.48
N VAL A 181 30.00 -8.62 41.99
CA VAL A 181 30.04 -8.27 43.42
C VAL A 181 29.37 -9.35 44.27
N LEU A 182 28.22 -9.88 43.84
CA LEU A 182 27.51 -10.93 44.57
C LEU A 182 28.28 -12.25 44.60
N ARG A 183 28.98 -12.61 43.52
CA ARG A 183 29.74 -13.87 43.42
C ARG A 183 31.12 -13.81 44.04
N TYR A 184 31.86 -12.72 43.83
CA TYR A 184 33.28 -12.62 44.19
C TYR A 184 33.55 -11.71 45.38
N GLY A 185 32.55 -10.96 45.86
CA GLY A 185 32.65 -10.10 47.03
C GLY A 185 33.39 -8.79 46.79
N LEU A 186 33.81 -8.16 47.89
CA LEU A 186 34.58 -6.91 47.92
C LEU A 186 36.03 -7.20 48.34
N PRO A 187 37.01 -6.38 47.89
CA PRO A 187 36.86 -5.20 47.05
C PRO A 187 36.56 -5.53 45.57
N VAL A 188 35.99 -4.58 44.84
CA VAL A 188 35.67 -4.73 43.41
C VAL A 188 36.96 -4.87 42.61
N ASN A 189 37.40 -6.10 42.38
CA ASN A 189 38.59 -6.41 41.61
C ASN A 189 38.33 -7.60 40.68
N PHE A 190 37.64 -7.32 39.58
CA PHE A 190 37.31 -8.31 38.55
C PHE A 190 37.42 -7.68 37.17
N GLU A 191 37.74 -8.51 36.17
CA GLU A 191 37.79 -8.12 34.77
C GLU A 191 36.53 -8.59 34.05
N VAL A 192 35.96 -7.71 33.23
CA VAL A 192 34.78 -8.03 32.40
C VAL A 192 35.21 -8.06 30.95
N ALA A 193 34.97 -9.20 30.28
CA ALA A 193 35.26 -9.38 28.87
C ALA A 193 33.99 -9.65 28.07
N MET A 194 33.90 -9.06 26.87
CA MET A 194 32.89 -9.41 25.87
C MET A 194 33.53 -10.31 24.82
N ILE A 195 32.92 -11.47 24.58
CA ILE A 195 33.43 -12.45 23.61
C ILE A 195 32.38 -12.64 22.52
N LEU A 196 32.76 -12.38 21.28
CA LEU A 196 31.95 -12.71 20.11
C LEU A 196 32.37 -14.11 19.60
N PRO A 197 31.56 -15.17 19.83
CA PRO A 197 31.91 -16.49 19.35
C PRO A 197 31.84 -16.58 17.83
N GLN A 198 32.68 -17.44 17.25
CA GLN A 198 32.49 -17.86 15.86
C GLN A 198 31.15 -18.59 15.70
N ALA A 199 30.58 -18.52 14.50
CA ALA A 199 29.33 -19.19 14.19
C ALA A 199 29.40 -20.69 14.55
N LYS A 200 28.38 -21.19 15.26
CA LYS A 200 28.28 -22.58 15.75
C LYS A 200 29.34 -23.02 16.78
N ALA A 201 30.19 -22.12 17.27
CA ALA A 201 31.23 -22.44 18.25
C ALA A 201 30.82 -22.15 19.71
N GLU A 202 29.61 -21.66 19.96
CA GLU A 202 29.16 -21.22 21.30
C GLU A 202 29.24 -22.32 22.37
N SER A 203 28.78 -23.53 22.04
CA SER A 203 28.81 -24.67 22.98
C SER A 203 30.26 -25.03 23.38
N ARG A 204 31.17 -25.04 22.40
CA ARG A 204 32.60 -25.31 22.64
C ARG A 204 33.25 -24.20 23.48
N LEU A 205 32.94 -22.94 23.18
CA LEU A 205 33.43 -21.79 23.95
C LEU A 205 32.96 -21.88 25.42
N ARG A 206 31.68 -22.19 25.66
CA ARG A 206 31.13 -22.35 27.01
C ARG A 206 31.81 -23.49 27.78
N ALA A 207 32.06 -24.63 27.13
CA ALA A 207 32.76 -25.75 27.75
C ALA A 207 34.20 -25.37 28.15
N ALA A 208 34.94 -24.69 27.27
CA ALA A 208 36.30 -24.23 27.56
C ALA A 208 36.33 -23.21 28.72
N LEU A 209 35.40 -22.25 28.75
CA LEU A 209 35.29 -21.28 29.84
C LEU A 209 34.95 -21.96 31.18
N GLN A 210 34.08 -22.97 31.16
CA GLN A 210 33.72 -23.75 32.34
C GLN A 210 34.92 -24.56 32.87
N GLU A 211 35.73 -25.14 31.99
CA GLU A 211 36.95 -25.86 32.36
C GLU A 211 37.98 -24.93 33.02
N MET A 212 38.18 -23.73 32.47
CA MET A 212 39.16 -22.76 33.01
C MET A 212 38.69 -22.11 34.33
N TYR A 213 37.44 -21.67 34.40
CA TYR A 213 36.94 -20.81 35.48
C TYR A 213 35.91 -21.46 36.40
N GLY A 214 35.51 -22.72 36.16
CA GLY A 214 34.47 -23.40 36.93
C GLY A 214 34.79 -23.53 38.42
N HIS A 215 36.07 -23.58 38.78
CA HIS A 215 36.53 -23.62 40.17
C HIS A 215 36.16 -22.35 40.98
N LEU A 216 35.89 -21.22 40.32
CA LEU A 216 35.49 -19.96 40.96
C LEU A 216 34.02 -19.92 41.39
N GLY A 217 33.18 -20.79 40.83
CA GLY A 217 31.73 -20.80 41.06
C GLY A 217 31.29 -21.62 42.27
N GLY A 218 32.13 -21.76 43.30
CA GLY A 218 32.07 -22.75 44.39
C GLY A 218 30.67 -23.28 44.73
N ASN A 219 30.51 -24.62 44.80
CA ASN A 219 29.25 -25.35 44.94
C ASN A 219 28.14 -24.62 45.74
N TRP A 220 27.37 -23.79 45.05
CA TRP A 220 26.09 -23.28 45.53
C TRP A 220 25.04 -24.35 45.24
N VAL A 221 24.82 -25.23 46.23
CA VAL A 221 23.61 -26.06 46.32
C VAL A 221 22.45 -25.15 46.71
#